data_AF-A0A392MDT0-F1
#
_entry.id   AF-A0A392MDT0-F1
#
_cell.length_a   1.000
_cell.length_b   1.000
_cell.length_c   1.000
_cell.angle_alpha   90.00
_cell.angle_beta   90.00
_cell.angle_gamma   90.00
#
_symmetry.space_group_name_H-M   'P 1'
#
loop_
_entity.id
_entity.type
_entity.pdbx_description
1 polymer ?
#
loop_
_entity_poly.entity_id
_entity_poly.type
_entity_poly.pdbx_seq_one_letter_code
_entity_poly.pdbx_strand_id
1 'polypeptide(L)'
;MECVLTPGDPYMPLPNEEIIARVAKQVISLFPSSQGLEVTWSSVVKIGQSLYREGPGKDPFRPDQKTPVKNFFLSGSYTKQDYIDSMEGATLSGRQTSAYICDAGEELVALRKELVAQSKDDIKFTNTKDELSLV
;
A
#
# COMPACT_ATOMS: atom_id res chain seq x y z
N MET A 1 25.36 -9.93 -4.37
CA MET A 1 24.45 -10.95 -3.80
C MET A 1 23.34 -10.22 -3.07
N GLU A 2 22.10 -10.69 -3.18
CA GLU A 2 20.94 -10.14 -2.45
C GLU A 2 20.38 -11.24 -1.54
N CYS A 3 20.06 -10.89 -0.30
CA CYS A 3 19.57 -11.83 0.71
C CYS A 3 18.26 -11.32 1.30
N VAL A 4 17.22 -12.15 1.28
CA VAL A 4 15.93 -11.84 1.89
C VAL A 4 15.83 -12.57 3.23
N LEU A 5 15.57 -11.81 4.30
CA LEU A 5 15.51 -12.34 5.67
C LEU A 5 14.06 -12.46 6.13
N THR A 6 13.63 -13.69 6.42
CA THR A 6 12.31 -13.99 6.98
C THR A 6 12.40 -15.12 8.01
N PRO A 7 11.71 -15.04 9.17
CA PRO A 7 10.91 -13.92 9.66
C PRO A 7 11.78 -12.68 9.98
N GLY A 8 11.24 -11.49 9.74
CA GLY A 8 11.97 -10.23 9.96
C GLY A 8 12.06 -9.79 11.43
N ASP A 9 11.12 -10.23 12.28
CA ASP A 9 10.99 -9.82 13.69
C ASP A 9 12.32 -9.89 14.49
N PRO A 10 13.15 -10.96 14.38
CA PRO A 10 14.41 -11.04 15.12
C PRO A 10 15.49 -10.05 14.67
N TYR A 11 15.37 -9.49 13.46
CA TYR A 11 16.37 -8.61 12.85
C TYR A 11 16.00 -7.13 12.97
N MET A 12 14.71 -6.80 13.07
CA MET A 12 14.24 -5.42 13.20
C MET A 12 14.95 -4.60 14.30
N PRO A 13 15.13 -5.11 15.54
CA PRO A 13 15.78 -4.34 16.61
C PRO A 13 17.31 -4.28 16.52
N LEU A 14 17.95 -5.08 15.65
CA LEU A 14 19.41 -5.17 15.59
C LEU A 14 20.01 -3.99 14.82
N PRO A 15 21.22 -3.51 15.18
CA PRO A 15 21.95 -2.58 14.31
C PRO A 15 22.30 -3.23 12.97
N ASN A 16 22.49 -2.44 11.92
CA ASN A 16 22.69 -2.95 10.56
C ASN A 16 23.96 -3.80 10.47
N GLU A 17 25.02 -3.43 11.18
CA GLU A 17 26.31 -4.10 11.21
C GLU A 17 26.18 -5.54 11.75
N GLU A 18 25.34 -5.74 12.76
CA GLU A 18 25.04 -7.07 13.32
C GLU A 18 24.28 -7.93 12.32
N ILE A 19 23.35 -7.35 11.55
CA ILE A 19 22.63 -8.05 10.49
C ILE A 19 23.61 -8.48 9.39
N ILE A 20 24.48 -7.56 8.94
CA ILE A 20 25.50 -7.82 7.93
C ILE A 20 26.44 -8.95 8.38
N ALA A 21 26.93 -8.90 9.61
CA ALA A 21 27.82 -9.93 10.15
C ALA A 21 27.15 -11.32 10.19
N ARG A 22 25.88 -11.39 10.62
CA ARG A 22 25.10 -12.65 10.62
C ARG A 22 24.88 -13.19 9.22
N VAL A 23 24.52 -12.34 8.27
CA VAL A 23 24.32 -12.74 6.87
C VAL A 23 25.63 -13.19 6.25
N ALA A 24 26.73 -12.46 6.43
CA ALA A 24 28.05 -12.84 5.92
C ALA A 24 28.48 -14.22 6.43
N LYS A 25 28.25 -14.51 7.72
CA LYS A 25 28.51 -15.84 8.30
C LYS A 25 27.68 -16.94 7.63
N GLN A 26 26.40 -16.68 7.35
CA GLN A 26 25.54 -17.64 6.64
C GLN A 26 26.00 -17.84 5.18
N VAL A 27 26.40 -16.77 4.49
CA VAL A 27 26.93 -16.84 3.12
C VAL A 27 28.17 -17.71 3.08
N ILE A 28 29.12 -17.54 4.01
CA ILE A 28 30.32 -18.39 4.09
C ILE A 28 29.95 -19.86 4.34
N SER A 29 28.96 -20.11 5.20
CA SER A 29 28.49 -21.45 5.51
C SER A 29 27.79 -22.14 4.33
N LEU A 30 27.02 -21.39 3.54
CA LEU A 30 26.24 -21.91 2.41
C LEU A 30 27.08 -21.98 1.13
N PHE A 31 28.04 -21.08 0.98
CA PHE A 31 28.91 -20.96 -0.19
C PHE A 31 30.37 -21.02 0.24
N PRO A 32 30.95 -22.23 0.45
CA PRO A 32 32.34 -22.38 0.86
C PRO A 32 33.35 -21.69 -0.07
N SER A 33 33.01 -21.50 -1.34
CA SER A 33 33.81 -20.73 -2.31
C SER A 33 33.99 -19.25 -1.94
N SER A 34 33.20 -18.74 -0.99
CA SER A 34 33.33 -17.36 -0.48
C SER A 34 34.33 -17.24 0.68
N GLN A 35 34.92 -18.34 1.14
CA GLN A 35 35.96 -18.31 2.18
C GLN A 35 37.16 -17.45 1.73
N GLY A 36 37.59 -16.55 2.63
CA GLY A 36 38.70 -15.62 2.36
C GLY A 36 38.29 -14.37 1.56
N LEU A 37 37.03 -14.24 1.16
CA LEU A 37 36.52 -13.01 0.56
C LEU A 37 36.03 -12.03 1.64
N GLU A 38 36.17 -10.74 1.36
CA GLU A 38 35.72 -9.66 2.23
C GLU A 38 34.50 -8.93 1.65
N VAL A 39 33.60 -8.51 2.53
CA VAL A 39 32.44 -7.68 2.14
C VAL A 39 32.93 -6.25 1.90
N THR A 40 33.02 -5.84 0.65
CA THR A 40 33.50 -4.49 0.27
C THR A 40 32.42 -3.41 0.39
N TRP A 41 31.15 -3.80 0.30
CA TRP A 41 30.01 -2.90 0.42
C TRP A 41 28.77 -3.66 0.87
N SER A 42 27.92 -3.01 1.66
CA SER A 42 26.63 -3.57 2.09
C SER A 42 25.61 -2.47 2.31
N SER A 43 24.33 -2.83 2.18
CA SER A 43 23.20 -1.99 2.52
C SER A 43 22.10 -2.86 3.12
N VAL A 44 21.44 -2.34 4.15
CA VAL A 44 20.34 -3.04 4.84
C VAL A 44 19.09 -2.18 4.71
N VAL A 45 18.06 -2.74 4.10
CA VAL A 45 16.74 -2.13 3.99
C VAL A 45 15.78 -2.87 4.90
N LYS A 46 15.20 -2.17 5.88
CA LYS A 46 14.22 -2.72 6.82
C LYS A 46 12.84 -2.19 6.47
N ILE A 47 11.92 -3.10 6.13
CA ILE A 47 10.53 -2.75 5.83
C ILE A 47 9.65 -3.46 6.86
N GLY A 48 9.25 -2.76 7.91
CA GLY A 48 8.48 -3.33 9.02
C GLY A 48 7.05 -3.73 8.68
N GLN A 49 6.46 -3.08 7.68
CA GLN A 49 5.08 -3.31 7.22
C GLN A 49 5.08 -3.50 5.70
N SER A 50 5.81 -4.51 5.21
CA SER A 50 5.96 -4.76 3.77
C SER A 50 4.72 -5.37 3.14
N LEU A 51 4.14 -6.37 3.81
CA LEU A 51 2.99 -7.15 3.38
C LEU A 51 2.04 -7.30 4.57
N TYR A 52 0.77 -7.57 4.28
CA TYR A 52 -0.13 -8.03 5.35
C TYR A 52 0.30 -9.43 5.81
N ARG A 53 0.11 -9.72 7.10
CA ARG A 53 0.49 -11.02 7.65
C ARG A 53 -0.54 -12.07 7.26
N GLU A 54 -0.20 -12.91 6.29
CA GLU A 54 -1.01 -14.05 5.92
C GLU A 54 -1.12 -15.05 7.07
N GLY A 55 -2.28 -15.70 7.17
CA GLY A 55 -2.55 -16.70 8.19
C GLY A 55 -3.94 -17.31 8.03
N PRO A 56 -4.22 -18.44 8.70
CA PRO A 56 -5.53 -19.06 8.67
C PRO A 56 -6.64 -18.07 9.06
N GLY A 57 -7.71 -18.03 8.27
CA GLY A 57 -8.88 -17.17 8.52
C GLY A 57 -8.71 -15.69 8.18
N LYS A 58 -7.63 -15.29 7.49
CA LYS A 58 -7.40 -13.89 7.09
C LYS A 58 -8.14 -13.47 5.81
N ASP A 59 -8.41 -14.42 4.92
CA ASP A 59 -9.01 -14.14 3.61
C ASP A 59 -10.35 -13.38 3.66
N PRO A 60 -11.30 -13.67 4.58
CA PRO A 60 -12.56 -12.91 4.69
C PRO A 60 -12.38 -11.43 5.02
N PHE A 61 -11.23 -11.02 5.55
CA PHE A 61 -10.93 -9.64 5.90
C PHE A 61 -10.28 -8.84 4.76
N ARG A 62 -9.99 -9.48 3.62
CA ARG A 62 -9.50 -8.79 2.43
C ARG A 62 -10.66 -8.02 1.80
N PRO A 63 -10.61 -6.68 1.75
CA PRO A 63 -11.70 -5.89 1.20
C PRO A 63 -11.80 -6.08 -0.30
N ASP A 64 -13.00 -6.00 -0.84
CA ASP A 64 -13.24 -5.88 -2.28
C ASP A 64 -12.69 -4.53 -2.81
N GLN A 65 -12.32 -4.47 -4.09
CA GLN A 65 -11.90 -3.23 -4.73
C GLN A 65 -13.04 -2.21 -4.80
N LYS A 66 -14.29 -2.68 -4.93
CA LYS A 66 -15.49 -1.84 -4.82
C LYS A 66 -15.97 -1.79 -3.38
N THR A 67 -15.84 -0.64 -2.74
CA THR A 67 -16.33 -0.47 -1.37
C THR A 67 -17.82 -0.13 -1.34
N PRO A 68 -18.50 -0.27 -0.17
CA PRO A 68 -19.86 0.22 0.01
C PRO A 68 -20.01 1.75 -0.08
N VAL A 69 -18.89 2.50 0.03
CA VAL A 69 -18.90 3.96 -0.05
C VAL A 69 -18.83 4.39 -1.51
N LYS A 70 -19.81 5.19 -1.96
CA LYS A 70 -19.88 5.67 -3.34
C LYS A 70 -18.62 6.44 -3.72
N ASN A 71 -18.12 6.20 -4.93
CA ASN A 71 -16.89 6.81 -5.45
C ASN A 71 -15.65 6.58 -4.56
N PHE A 72 -15.62 5.50 -3.79
CA PHE A 72 -14.47 5.10 -2.98
C PHE A 72 -14.08 3.67 -3.32
N PHE A 73 -12.87 3.51 -3.86
CA PHE A 73 -12.34 2.25 -4.36
C PHE A 73 -10.99 1.96 -3.72
N LEU A 74 -10.67 0.69 -3.54
CA LEU A 74 -9.40 0.24 -2.97
C LEU A 74 -8.62 -0.58 -3.99
N SER A 75 -7.30 -0.39 -4.01
CA SER A 75 -6.37 -1.16 -4.83
C SER A 75 -5.13 -1.49 -4.01
N GLY A 76 -4.48 -2.58 -4.37
CA GLY A 76 -3.34 -3.14 -3.66
C GLY A 76 -3.52 -4.63 -3.43
N SER A 77 -2.41 -5.35 -3.34
CA SER A 77 -2.37 -6.81 -3.19
C SER A 77 -3.12 -7.34 -1.95
N TYR A 78 -3.30 -6.51 -0.93
CA TYR A 78 -4.11 -6.79 0.27
C TYR A 78 -5.64 -6.87 -0.01
N THR A 79 -6.12 -6.32 -1.11
CA THR A 79 -7.52 -6.43 -1.53
C THR A 79 -7.84 -7.84 -2.03
N LYS A 80 -9.13 -8.17 -2.18
CA LYS A 80 -9.62 -9.51 -2.51
C LYS A 80 -9.32 -9.87 -3.97
N GLN A 81 -8.49 -10.88 -4.17
CA GLN A 81 -8.13 -11.44 -5.48
C GLN A 81 -7.48 -12.82 -5.29
N ASP A 82 -7.34 -13.60 -6.36
CA ASP A 82 -7.00 -15.03 -6.29
C ASP A 82 -5.54 -15.34 -5.95
N TYR A 83 -4.64 -14.35 -6.03
CA TYR A 83 -3.26 -14.43 -5.59
C TYR A 83 -3.09 -13.98 -4.13
N ILE A 84 -1.97 -14.41 -3.54
CA ILE A 84 -1.46 -13.93 -2.25
C ILE A 84 -0.99 -12.47 -2.34
N ASP A 85 -0.54 -11.91 -1.21
CA ASP A 85 0.13 -10.61 -1.17
C ASP A 85 1.41 -10.61 -2.04
N SER A 86 1.28 -10.17 -3.29
CA SER A 86 2.30 -10.34 -4.33
C SER A 86 2.22 -9.23 -5.37
N MET A 87 3.26 -9.12 -6.18
CA MET A 87 3.28 -8.20 -7.33
C MET A 87 2.13 -8.50 -8.31
N GLU A 88 1.88 -9.78 -8.60
CA GLU A 88 0.77 -10.21 -9.46
C GLU A 88 -0.58 -9.82 -8.85
N GLY A 89 -0.75 -10.05 -7.55
CA GLY A 89 -1.95 -9.65 -6.82
C GLY A 89 -2.17 -8.13 -6.83
N ALA A 90 -1.10 -7.35 -6.70
CA ALA A 90 -1.17 -5.89 -6.81
C ALA A 90 -1.61 -5.44 -8.21
N THR A 91 -1.03 -6.02 -9.26
CA THR A 91 -1.39 -5.71 -10.65
C THR A 91 -2.84 -6.11 -10.96
N LEU A 92 -3.27 -7.32 -10.56
CA LEU A 92 -4.63 -7.79 -10.77
C LEU A 92 -5.65 -6.94 -10.01
N SER A 93 -5.36 -6.58 -8.75
CA SER A 93 -6.22 -5.68 -7.98
C SER A 93 -6.38 -4.32 -8.65
N GLY A 94 -5.30 -3.76 -9.22
CA GLY A 94 -5.36 -2.50 -9.95
C GLY A 94 -6.24 -2.61 -11.20
N ARG A 95 -6.15 -3.72 -11.94
CA ARG A 95 -7.00 -3.99 -13.09
C ARG A 95 -8.47 -4.09 -12.70
N GLN A 96 -8.79 -4.83 -11.63
CA GLN A 96 -10.17 -4.97 -11.12
C GLN A 96 -10.73 -3.62 -10.65
N THR A 97 -9.93 -2.85 -9.89
CA THR A 97 -10.28 -1.50 -9.44
C THR A 97 -10.60 -0.59 -10.63
N SER A 98 -9.76 -0.62 -11.67
CA SER A 98 -9.99 0.18 -12.88
C SER A 98 -11.29 -0.20 -13.58
N ALA A 99 -11.64 -1.49 -13.63
CA ALA A 99 -12.91 -1.92 -14.22
C ALA A 99 -14.11 -1.35 -13.44
N TYR A 100 -14.09 -1.43 -12.10
CA TYR A 100 -15.15 -0.87 -11.27
C TYR A 100 -15.29 0.66 -11.39
N ILE A 101 -14.18 1.38 -11.57
CA ILE A 101 -14.21 2.82 -11.81
C ILE A 101 -14.85 3.13 -13.16
N CYS A 102 -14.49 2.40 -14.22
CA CYS A 102 -15.08 2.58 -15.54
C CYS A 102 -16.59 2.29 -15.53
N ASP A 103 -17.02 1.22 -14.87
CA ASP A 103 -18.43 0.85 -14.74
C ASP A 103 -19.25 1.91 -13.97
N ALA A 104 -18.63 2.56 -12.98
CA ALA A 104 -19.27 3.64 -12.21
C ALA A 104 -19.32 4.97 -12.98
N GLY A 105 -18.72 5.08 -14.17
CA GLY A 105 -18.49 6.34 -14.87
C GLY A 105 -19.74 7.21 -15.04
N GLU A 106 -20.89 6.64 -15.41
CA GLU A 106 -22.14 7.39 -15.56
C GLU A 106 -22.63 7.99 -14.23
N GLU A 107 -22.62 7.20 -13.15
CA GLU A 107 -22.99 7.65 -11.81
C GLU A 107 -22.03 8.76 -11.32
N LEU A 108 -20.73 8.61 -11.59
CA LEU A 108 -19.72 9.60 -11.22
C LEU A 108 -19.90 10.93 -11.97
N VAL A 109 -20.28 10.87 -13.26
CA VAL A 109 -20.60 12.07 -14.05
C VAL A 109 -21.84 12.77 -13.49
N ALA A 110 -22.87 12.01 -13.10
CA ALA A 110 -24.08 12.58 -12.49
C ALA A 110 -23.76 13.24 -11.13
N LEU A 111 -23.04 12.54 -10.26
CA LEU A 111 -22.62 13.04 -8.95
C LEU A 111 -21.80 14.33 -9.07
N ARG A 112 -20.89 14.39 -10.06
CA ARG A 112 -20.11 15.61 -10.34
C ARG A 112 -21.00 16.80 -10.72
N LYS A 113 -22.05 16.59 -11.53
CA LYS A 113 -22.99 17.65 -11.90
C LYS A 113 -23.75 18.17 -10.67
N GLU A 114 -24.21 17.26 -9.81
CA GLU A 114 -24.92 17.61 -8.57
C GLU A 114 -24.03 18.41 -7.61
N LEU A 115 -22.78 17.99 -7.39
CA LEU A 115 -21.82 18.72 -6.56
C LEU A 115 -21.50 20.13 -7.12
N VAL A 116 -21.39 20.27 -8.45
CA VAL A 116 -21.18 21.57 -9.10
C VAL A 116 -22.41 22.47 -8.96
N ALA A 117 -23.62 21.90 -8.96
CA ALA A 117 -24.84 22.67 -8.72
C ALA A 117 -24.93 23.14 -7.26
N GLN A 118 -24.70 22.24 -6.30
CA GLN A 118 -24.71 22.56 -4.86
C GLN A 118 -23.68 23.62 -4.50
N SER A 119 -22.43 23.48 -4.97
CA SER A 119 -21.39 24.48 -4.73
C SER A 119 -21.70 25.86 -5.33
N LYS A 120 -22.43 25.94 -6.45
CA LYS A 120 -22.91 27.22 -7.00
C LYS A 120 -24.01 27.84 -6.17
N ASP A 121 -24.86 27.03 -5.54
CA ASP A 121 -25.91 27.53 -4.66
C ASP A 121 -25.34 27.95 -3.29
N ASP A 122 -24.35 27.23 -2.75
CA ASP A 122 -23.60 27.65 -1.56
C ASP A 122 -22.88 29.00 -1.76
N ILE A 123 -22.26 29.22 -2.92
CA ILE A 123 -21.63 30.51 -3.27
C ILE A 123 -22.68 31.64 -3.36
N LYS A 124 -23.93 31.34 -3.75
CA LYS A 124 -25.02 32.33 -3.72
C LYS A 124 -25.45 32.65 -2.30
N PHE A 125 -25.48 31.68 -1.38
CA PHE A 125 -25.79 31.90 0.04
C PHE A 125 -24.69 32.66 0.79
N THR A 126 -23.41 32.55 0.37
CA THR A 126 -22.32 33.33 0.98
C THR A 126 -22.25 34.79 0.49
N ASN A 127 -23.01 35.16 -0.54
CA ASN A 127 -23.05 36.53 -1.07
C ASN A 127 -24.16 37.42 -0.47
N THR A 128 -24.90 36.96 0.53
CA THR A 128 -25.74 37.84 1.35
C THR A 128 -24.87 38.60 2.34
N LYS A 129 -24.58 39.86 1.97
CA LYS A 129 -23.99 40.97 2.75
C LYS A 129 -23.70 40.67 4.22
N ASP A 130 -22.42 40.68 4.55
CA ASP A 130 -21.92 40.96 5.90
C ASP A 130 -22.18 42.44 6.22
N GLU A 131 -23.39 42.77 6.67
CA GLU A 131 -23.72 44.06 7.30
C GLU A 131 -23.54 43.92 8.82
N LEU A 132 -22.30 43.81 9.28
CA LEU A 132 -21.91 44.11 10.67
C LEU A 132 -20.45 44.60 10.73
N SER A 133 -20.16 45.64 9.96
CA SER A 133 -19.14 46.60 10.36
C SER A 133 -19.74 47.55 11.41
N LEU A 134 -19.43 47.34 12.69
CA LEU A 134 -19.36 48.33 13.79
C LEU A 134 -19.42 47.57 15.14
N VAL A 135 -18.28 47.24 15.72
CA VAL A 135 -17.69 47.77 16.98
C VAL A 135 -16.27 47.20 17.10
#